data_AF-A0ABD7ZYV1-F1
#
_entry.id   AF-A0ABD7ZYV1-F1
#
_cell.length_a   1.000
_cell.length_b   1.000
_cell.length_c   1.000
_cell.angle_alpha   90.00
_cell.angle_beta   90.00
_cell.angle_gamma   90.00
#
_symmetry.space_group_name_H-M   'P 1'
#
loop_
_entity.id
_entity.type
_entity.pdbx_description
1 polymer ?
#
loop_
_entity_poly.entity_id
_entity_poly.type
_entity_poly.pdbx_seq_one_letter_code
_entity_poly.pdbx_strand_id
1 'polypeptide(L)'
;MGNMSLPLDYVVIDFETTGFNPYNDKIIQVAAVKYRNHELVDQFVSYVNPERPIPDRITSLTGITNYRVSDAPTIEEVLPLFLAFLHTNVIVAHNASFDMRFLKSNVNMLGLPEPKNKVIDTVFLAKKYMKHAPNHKLETLKRMLGIRLSSHNAFDDCITCAAVYQKCASIEEEAKRKLNKEALDETVVYEAVKEILVRNKRDIEWIRCMNVGSYLDIKAFYPVMRLKIKGRKKYVLTDILEDDVKEICTSLACEPALKSEVGNTRIMLNCLEDVLKLESYILEQYDFVLQALHDYKQSEMNADEKLKEYLNIMV
;
A
#
# COMPACT_ATOMS: atom_id res chain seq x y z
N MET A 1 -0.48 12.79 -12.32
CA MET A 1 -1.60 12.24 -11.51
C MET A 1 -1.00 11.70 -10.23
N GLY A 2 -1.52 12.13 -9.09
CA GLY A 2 -0.89 11.96 -7.77
C GLY A 2 -0.64 10.50 -7.38
N ASN A 3 0.39 10.35 -6.54
CA ASN A 3 0.96 9.12 -5.99
C ASN A 3 0.01 8.43 -4.98
N MET A 4 -1.26 8.21 -5.36
CA MET A 4 -2.24 7.53 -4.50
C MET A 4 -2.15 6.02 -4.71
N SER A 5 -1.92 5.29 -3.61
CA SER A 5 -2.04 3.83 -3.57
C SER A 5 -3.44 3.39 -3.98
N LEU A 6 -3.53 2.15 -4.49
CA LEU A 6 -4.82 1.52 -4.74
C LEU A 6 -5.67 1.49 -3.45
N PRO A 7 -6.95 1.95 -3.49
CA PRO A 7 -7.82 1.98 -2.32
C PRO A 7 -8.04 0.61 -1.66
N LEU A 8 -8.08 0.57 -0.32
CA LEU A 8 -8.41 -0.65 0.41
C LEU A 8 -9.93 -0.89 0.54
N ASP A 9 -10.71 0.18 0.39
CA ASP A 9 -12.17 0.20 0.50
C ASP A 9 -12.79 0.45 -0.88
N TYR A 10 -13.58 -0.51 -1.35
CA TYR A 10 -14.16 -0.48 -2.69
C TYR A 10 -15.38 -1.41 -2.78
N VAL A 11 -16.11 -1.31 -3.88
CA VAL A 11 -17.17 -2.23 -4.27
C VAL A 11 -16.81 -2.80 -5.63
N VAL A 12 -16.74 -4.12 -5.72
CA VAL A 12 -16.59 -4.81 -7.01
C VAL A 12 -17.96 -5.00 -7.63
N ILE A 13 -18.12 -4.76 -8.93
CA ILE A 13 -19.37 -5.00 -9.65
C ILE A 13 -19.15 -5.89 -10.87
N ASP A 14 -20.20 -6.60 -11.26
CA ASP A 14 -20.27 -7.37 -12.50
C ASP A 14 -21.75 -7.56 -12.90
N PHE A 15 -22.04 -7.49 -14.21
CA PHE A 15 -23.36 -7.74 -14.77
C PHE A 15 -23.36 -8.87 -15.80
N GLU A 16 -24.39 -9.71 -15.74
CA GLU A 16 -24.75 -10.59 -16.86
C GLU A 16 -25.91 -9.96 -17.65
N THR A 17 -25.89 -10.11 -18.98
CA THR A 17 -26.80 -9.42 -19.89
C THR A 17 -27.28 -10.35 -21.01
N THR A 18 -28.38 -9.97 -21.69
CA THR A 18 -28.89 -10.70 -22.87
C THR A 18 -28.04 -10.53 -24.14
N GLY A 19 -26.94 -9.77 -24.06
CA GLY A 19 -26.07 -9.42 -25.20
C GLY A 19 -25.13 -8.26 -24.86
N PHE A 20 -24.46 -7.68 -25.85
CA PHE A 20 -23.36 -6.74 -25.61
C PHE A 20 -23.72 -5.26 -25.76
N ASN A 21 -24.90 -4.93 -26.28
CA ASN A 21 -25.29 -3.55 -26.59
C ASN A 21 -26.24 -3.00 -25.50
N PRO A 22 -25.83 -2.01 -24.69
CA PRO A 22 -26.65 -1.50 -23.59
C PRO A 22 -27.92 -0.75 -24.01
N TYR A 23 -28.10 -0.48 -25.30
CA TYR A 23 -29.34 0.11 -25.84
C TYR A 23 -30.36 -0.95 -26.28
N ASN A 24 -29.88 -2.13 -26.67
CA ASN A 24 -30.72 -3.19 -27.25
C ASN A 24 -30.85 -4.42 -26.35
N ASP A 25 -29.90 -4.62 -25.43
CA ASP A 25 -29.81 -5.77 -24.53
C ASP A 25 -30.15 -5.37 -23.10
N LYS A 26 -30.58 -6.35 -22.31
CA LYS A 26 -31.07 -6.16 -20.94
C LYS A 26 -30.15 -6.83 -19.94
N ILE A 27 -30.06 -6.27 -18.74
CA ILE A 27 -29.37 -6.89 -17.60
C ILE A 27 -30.23 -8.05 -17.10
N ILE A 28 -29.62 -9.19 -16.79
CA ILE A 28 -30.27 -10.42 -16.28
C ILE A 28 -29.70 -10.87 -14.94
N GLN A 29 -28.54 -10.37 -14.54
CA GLN A 29 -27.99 -10.52 -13.20
C GLN A 29 -27.16 -9.28 -12.84
N VAL A 30 -27.26 -8.88 -11.59
CA VAL A 30 -26.45 -7.80 -10.99
C VAL A 30 -25.75 -8.36 -9.77
N ALA A 31 -24.44 -8.17 -9.69
CA ALA A 31 -23.68 -8.42 -8.46
C ALA A 31 -22.86 -7.20 -8.06
N ALA A 32 -22.79 -6.94 -6.76
CA ALA A 32 -21.84 -6.05 -6.13
C ALA A 32 -21.32 -6.65 -4.83
N VAL A 33 -20.02 -6.58 -4.60
CA VAL A 33 -19.37 -7.09 -3.39
C VAL A 33 -18.54 -5.98 -2.76
N LYS A 34 -18.85 -5.63 -1.52
CA LYS A 34 -18.24 -4.53 -0.79
C LYS A 34 -17.08 -5.04 0.05
N TYR A 35 -15.95 -4.36 -0.08
CA TYR A 35 -14.74 -4.63 0.65
C TYR A 35 -14.37 -3.45 1.56
N ARG A 36 -13.87 -3.77 2.76
CA ARG A 36 -13.23 -2.83 3.68
C ARG A 36 -11.91 -3.41 4.12
N ASN A 37 -10.82 -2.65 3.97
CA ASN A 37 -9.47 -3.18 4.21
C ASN A 37 -9.20 -4.49 3.46
N HIS A 38 -9.66 -4.61 2.21
CA HIS A 38 -9.64 -5.85 1.41
C HIS A 38 -10.42 -7.05 1.96
N GLU A 39 -11.16 -6.90 3.06
CA GLU A 39 -12.06 -7.93 3.59
C GLU A 39 -13.48 -7.75 3.07
N LEU A 40 -14.13 -8.84 2.66
CA LEU A 40 -15.52 -8.83 2.21
C LEU A 40 -16.42 -8.52 3.42
N VAL A 41 -17.20 -7.44 3.34
CA VAL A 41 -18.08 -7.03 4.45
C VAL A 41 -19.57 -7.07 4.11
N ASP A 42 -19.92 -7.04 2.83
CA ASP A 42 -21.32 -6.94 2.39
C ASP A 42 -21.45 -7.32 0.91
N GLN A 43 -22.63 -7.77 0.48
CA GLN A 43 -22.89 -8.15 -0.90
C GLN A 43 -24.33 -7.84 -1.33
N PHE A 44 -24.49 -7.49 -2.60
CA PHE A 44 -25.77 -7.33 -3.28
C PHE A 44 -25.77 -8.24 -4.50
N VAL A 45 -26.71 -9.18 -4.59
CA VAL A 45 -26.85 -10.08 -5.74
C VAL A 45 -28.33 -10.19 -6.08
N SER A 46 -28.69 -9.94 -7.33
CA SER A 46 -30.05 -10.11 -7.83
C SER A 46 -30.04 -10.66 -9.24
N TYR A 47 -30.94 -11.61 -9.51
CA TYR A 47 -31.40 -11.83 -10.88
C TYR A 47 -32.31 -10.68 -11.29
N VAL A 48 -32.42 -10.45 -12.59
CA VAL A 48 -33.25 -9.39 -13.15
C VAL A 48 -34.11 -9.99 -14.25
N ASN A 49 -35.42 -9.78 -14.20
CA ASN A 49 -36.30 -10.11 -15.30
C ASN A 49 -36.07 -9.11 -16.44
N PRO A 50 -35.58 -9.54 -17.62
CA PRO A 50 -35.31 -8.63 -18.73
C PRO A 50 -36.58 -8.27 -19.53
N GLU A 51 -37.74 -8.82 -19.15
CA GLU A 51 -39.04 -8.68 -19.84
C GLU A 51 -38.99 -9.12 -21.31
N ARG A 52 -38.09 -10.06 -21.62
CA ARG A 52 -37.90 -10.64 -22.95
C ARG A 52 -37.23 -12.01 -22.86
N PRO A 53 -37.30 -12.83 -23.92
CA PRO A 53 -36.53 -14.06 -23.98
C PRO A 53 -35.01 -13.80 -23.95
N ILE A 54 -34.30 -14.54 -23.11
CA ILE A 54 -32.84 -14.66 -23.09
C ILE A 54 -32.41 -15.54 -24.28
N PRO A 55 -31.49 -15.09 -25.16
CA PRO A 55 -30.99 -15.91 -26.26
C PRO A 55 -30.28 -17.17 -25.78
N ASP A 56 -30.46 -18.30 -26.48
CA ASP A 56 -29.87 -19.61 -26.09
C ASP A 56 -28.36 -19.57 -25.91
N ARG A 57 -27.67 -18.77 -26.71
CA ARG A 57 -26.21 -18.57 -26.59
C ARG A 57 -25.83 -17.92 -25.25
N ILE A 58 -26.64 -16.99 -24.75
CA ILE A 58 -26.41 -16.35 -23.44
C ILE A 58 -26.73 -17.34 -22.32
N THR A 59 -27.85 -18.05 -22.43
CA THR A 59 -28.21 -19.13 -21.48
C THR A 59 -27.09 -20.16 -21.37
N SER A 60 -26.48 -20.55 -22.50
CA SER A 60 -25.36 -21.50 -22.55
C SER A 60 -24.08 -20.94 -21.92
N LEU A 61 -23.89 -19.61 -21.98
CA LEU A 61 -22.72 -18.94 -21.43
C LEU A 61 -22.83 -18.76 -19.92
N THR A 62 -23.96 -18.24 -19.44
CA THR A 62 -24.17 -17.80 -18.06
C THR A 62 -24.92 -18.82 -17.19
N GLY A 63 -25.58 -19.80 -17.81
CA GLY A 63 -26.47 -20.73 -17.12
C GLY A 63 -27.78 -20.11 -16.63
N ILE A 64 -28.05 -18.84 -16.96
CA ILE A 64 -29.28 -18.14 -16.57
C ILE A 64 -30.38 -18.43 -17.59
N THR A 65 -31.41 -19.14 -17.16
CA THR A 65 -32.54 -19.53 -18.02
C THR A 65 -33.70 -18.55 -17.91
N ASN A 66 -34.57 -18.52 -18.93
CA ASN A 66 -35.83 -17.75 -18.90
C ASN A 66 -36.70 -18.09 -17.67
N TYR A 67 -36.72 -19.35 -17.25
CA TYR A 67 -37.42 -19.78 -16.04
C TYR A 67 -36.82 -19.17 -14.77
N ARG A 68 -35.49 -19.04 -14.70
CA ARG A 68 -34.80 -18.51 -13.52
C ARG A 68 -35.11 -17.02 -13.27
N VAL A 69 -35.38 -16.28 -14.34
CA VAL A 69 -35.60 -14.82 -14.28
C VAL A 69 -37.08 -14.44 -14.40
N SER A 70 -38.00 -15.39 -14.60
CA SER A 70 -39.42 -15.05 -14.85
C SER A 70 -40.09 -14.35 -13.67
N ASP A 71 -39.75 -14.78 -12.45
CA ASP A 71 -40.28 -14.23 -11.21
C ASP A 71 -39.28 -13.30 -10.50
N ALA A 72 -38.16 -12.98 -11.16
CA ALA A 72 -37.17 -12.05 -10.66
C ALA A 72 -37.70 -10.60 -10.76
N PRO A 73 -37.23 -9.68 -9.88
CA PRO A 73 -37.58 -8.27 -10.00
C PRO A 73 -37.07 -7.67 -11.31
N THR A 74 -37.72 -6.59 -11.77
CA THR A 74 -37.28 -5.88 -12.98
C THR A 74 -36.11 -4.95 -12.68
N ILE A 75 -35.48 -4.38 -13.72
CA ILE A 75 -34.35 -3.48 -13.53
C ILE A 75 -34.76 -2.18 -12.83
N GLU A 76 -36.02 -1.74 -13.00
CA GLU A 76 -36.65 -0.60 -12.34
C GLU A 76 -36.65 -0.77 -10.81
N GLU A 77 -36.85 -2.00 -10.34
CA GLU A 77 -36.88 -2.33 -8.91
C GLU A 77 -35.46 -2.53 -8.35
N VAL A 78 -34.59 -3.21 -9.12
CA VAL A 78 -33.23 -3.58 -8.67
C VAL A 78 -32.27 -2.40 -8.69
N LEU A 79 -32.31 -1.57 -9.73
CA LEU A 79 -31.27 -0.56 -9.97
C LEU A 79 -31.20 0.53 -8.88
N PRO A 80 -32.31 1.07 -8.34
CA PRO A 80 -32.25 2.03 -7.24
C PRO A 80 -31.58 1.46 -5.99
N LEU A 81 -31.88 0.21 -5.64
CA LEU A 81 -31.28 -0.49 -4.50
C LEU A 81 -29.78 -0.75 -4.73
N PHE A 82 -29.42 -1.13 -5.95
CA PHE A 82 -28.03 -1.32 -6.36
C PHE A 82 -27.24 0.00 -6.25
N LEU A 83 -27.76 1.11 -6.75
CA LEU A 83 -27.10 2.43 -6.64
C LEU A 83 -26.93 2.86 -5.18
N ALA A 84 -27.94 2.62 -4.34
CA ALA A 84 -27.85 2.87 -2.90
C ALA A 84 -26.75 2.02 -2.24
N PHE A 85 -26.58 0.76 -2.67
CA PHE A 85 -25.51 -0.12 -2.21
C PHE A 85 -24.11 0.39 -2.60
N LEU A 86 -23.94 0.90 -3.83
CA LEU A 86 -22.67 1.49 -4.29
C LEU A 86 -22.30 2.74 -3.48
N HIS A 87 -23.29 3.56 -3.12
CA HIS A 87 -23.09 4.85 -2.45
C HIS A 87 -21.99 5.67 -3.18
N THR A 88 -21.02 6.20 -2.44
CA THR A 88 -19.87 6.96 -2.93
C THR A 88 -18.59 6.11 -3.03
N ASN A 89 -18.68 4.79 -2.87
CA ASN A 89 -17.52 3.90 -2.86
C ASN A 89 -16.78 3.89 -4.21
N VAL A 90 -15.50 3.58 -4.19
CA VAL A 90 -14.75 3.28 -5.41
C VAL A 90 -15.32 2.01 -6.03
N ILE A 91 -15.64 2.05 -7.32
CA ILE A 91 -16.08 0.88 -8.09
C ILE A 91 -14.86 0.21 -8.70
N VAL A 92 -14.78 -1.10 -8.55
CA VAL A 92 -13.80 -1.96 -9.21
C VAL A 92 -14.57 -2.92 -10.13
N ALA A 93 -14.14 -3.06 -11.38
CA ALA A 93 -14.74 -4.02 -12.32
C ALA A 93 -13.67 -4.56 -13.27
N HIS A 94 -13.95 -5.68 -13.92
CA HIS A 94 -13.05 -6.25 -14.92
C HIS A 94 -13.58 -5.93 -16.31
N ASN A 95 -12.81 -5.16 -17.10
CA ASN A 95 -13.31 -4.56 -18.34
C ASN A 95 -14.50 -3.61 -18.04
N ALA A 96 -14.31 -2.74 -17.04
CA ALA A 96 -15.35 -1.87 -16.46
C ALA A 96 -16.15 -1.07 -17.49
N SER A 97 -15.57 -0.79 -18.67
CA SER A 97 -16.29 -0.14 -19.78
C SER A 97 -17.59 -0.85 -20.17
N PHE A 98 -17.69 -2.17 -19.94
CA PHE A 98 -18.87 -2.98 -20.18
C PHE A 98 -19.96 -2.74 -19.14
N ASP A 99 -19.67 -2.94 -17.86
CA ASP A 99 -20.67 -2.78 -16.80
C ASP A 99 -21.12 -1.33 -16.69
N MET A 100 -20.18 -0.39 -16.80
CA MET A 100 -20.47 1.04 -16.67
C MET A 100 -21.35 1.57 -17.80
N ARG A 101 -21.26 1.03 -19.03
CA ARG A 101 -22.16 1.45 -20.12
C ARG A 101 -23.57 0.91 -19.94
N PHE A 102 -23.73 -0.30 -19.41
CA PHE A 102 -25.04 -0.86 -19.05
C PHE A 102 -25.65 -0.09 -17.87
N LEU A 103 -24.86 0.19 -16.84
CA LEU A 103 -25.26 1.00 -15.69
C LEU A 103 -25.76 2.37 -16.15
N LYS A 104 -24.95 3.09 -16.93
CA LYS A 104 -25.28 4.43 -17.44
C LYS A 104 -26.53 4.43 -18.31
N SER A 105 -26.68 3.46 -19.21
CA SER A 105 -27.85 3.35 -20.08
C SER A 105 -29.13 3.20 -19.27
N ASN A 106 -29.15 2.28 -18.28
CA ASN A 106 -30.34 2.04 -17.47
C ASN A 106 -30.63 3.19 -16.49
N VAL A 107 -29.59 3.81 -15.90
CA VAL A 107 -29.75 5.03 -15.09
C VAL A 107 -30.41 6.14 -15.90
N ASN A 108 -29.95 6.38 -17.13
CA ASN A 108 -30.53 7.40 -18.01
C ASN A 108 -31.98 7.06 -18.41
N MET A 109 -32.24 5.79 -18.76
CA MET A 109 -33.57 5.30 -19.14
C MET A 109 -34.59 5.51 -18.01
N LEU A 110 -34.16 5.32 -16.76
CA LEU A 110 -35.01 5.44 -15.56
C LEU A 110 -35.02 6.85 -14.96
N GLY A 111 -34.28 7.81 -15.53
CA GLY A 111 -34.17 9.17 -14.98
C GLY A 111 -33.51 9.23 -13.60
N LEU A 112 -32.67 8.26 -13.27
CA LEU A 112 -31.94 8.20 -12.00
C LEU A 112 -30.68 9.08 -12.03
N PRO A 113 -30.16 9.55 -10.88
CA PRO A 113 -28.92 10.30 -10.83
C PRO A 113 -27.72 9.47 -11.31
N GLU A 114 -26.87 10.06 -12.15
CA GLU A 114 -25.65 9.40 -12.61
C GLU A 114 -24.66 9.17 -11.45
N PRO A 115 -24.16 7.93 -11.25
CA PRO A 115 -23.18 7.64 -10.21
C PRO A 115 -21.89 8.41 -10.47
N LYS A 116 -21.40 9.11 -9.44
CA LYS A 116 -20.15 9.90 -9.48
C LYS A 116 -18.93 9.14 -8.96
N ASN A 117 -19.06 7.83 -8.81
CA ASN A 117 -18.04 6.95 -8.23
C ASN A 117 -16.76 6.98 -9.08
N LYS A 118 -15.61 6.91 -8.41
CA LYS A 118 -14.35 6.61 -9.11
C LYS A 118 -14.39 5.15 -9.56
N VAL A 119 -13.97 4.89 -10.79
CA VAL A 119 -13.96 3.53 -11.37
C VAL A 119 -12.52 3.09 -11.61
N ILE A 120 -12.22 1.87 -11.19
CA ILE A 120 -10.94 1.19 -11.45
C ILE A 120 -11.23 -0.06 -12.27
N ASP A 121 -10.59 -0.17 -13.42
CA ASP A 121 -10.67 -1.35 -14.28
C ASP A 121 -9.46 -2.25 -14.07
N THR A 122 -9.72 -3.47 -13.62
CA THR A 122 -8.68 -4.45 -13.29
C THR A 122 -7.94 -4.97 -14.53
N VAL A 123 -8.47 -4.79 -15.75
CA VAL A 123 -7.71 -5.10 -16.98
C VAL A 123 -6.48 -4.22 -17.10
N PHE A 124 -6.58 -2.92 -16.80
CA PHE A 124 -5.42 -2.02 -16.84
C PHE A 124 -4.41 -2.35 -15.72
N LEU A 125 -4.91 -2.67 -14.53
CA LEU A 125 -4.05 -3.08 -13.41
C LEU A 125 -3.33 -4.39 -13.73
N ALA A 126 -4.04 -5.39 -14.23
CA ALA A 126 -3.46 -6.68 -14.59
C ALA A 126 -2.41 -6.52 -15.71
N LYS A 127 -2.67 -5.70 -16.74
CA LYS A 127 -1.65 -5.37 -17.75
C LYS A 127 -0.39 -4.74 -17.16
N LYS A 128 -0.54 -3.90 -16.12
CA LYS A 128 0.57 -3.23 -15.45
C LYS A 128 1.37 -4.19 -14.57
N TYR A 129 0.70 -5.02 -13.77
CA TYR A 129 1.30 -5.78 -12.67
C TYR A 129 1.43 -7.29 -12.93
N MET A 130 0.61 -7.86 -13.80
CA MET A 130 0.59 -9.30 -14.14
C MET A 130 1.06 -9.56 -15.58
N LYS A 131 2.17 -8.94 -15.98
CA LYS A 131 2.68 -8.90 -17.37
C LYS A 131 2.92 -10.26 -18.04
N HIS A 132 3.11 -11.32 -17.25
CA HIS A 132 3.33 -12.68 -17.74
C HIS A 132 2.03 -13.43 -18.07
N ALA A 133 0.87 -12.83 -17.84
CA ALA A 133 -0.40 -13.45 -18.21
C ALA A 133 -0.53 -13.58 -19.74
N PRO A 134 -0.89 -14.77 -20.27
CA PRO A 134 -1.05 -14.97 -21.73
C PRO A 134 -2.05 -14.00 -22.36
N ASN A 135 -3.09 -13.68 -21.60
CA ASN A 135 -4.02 -12.59 -21.84
C ASN A 135 -4.62 -12.16 -20.50
N HIS A 136 -5.34 -11.04 -20.51
CA HIS A 136 -5.90 -10.43 -19.31
C HIS A 136 -7.42 -10.62 -19.22
N LYS A 137 -7.95 -11.69 -19.82
CA LYS A 137 -9.36 -12.08 -19.60
C LYS A 137 -9.49 -12.61 -18.18
N LEU A 138 -10.62 -12.32 -17.53
CA LEU A 138 -10.89 -12.75 -16.16
C LEU A 138 -10.69 -14.25 -15.97
N GLU A 139 -11.16 -15.07 -16.91
CA GLU A 139 -11.00 -16.53 -16.89
C GLU A 139 -9.53 -16.99 -16.89
N THR A 140 -8.66 -16.31 -17.64
CA THR A 140 -7.22 -16.61 -17.66
C THR A 140 -6.58 -16.24 -16.33
N LEU A 141 -6.90 -15.06 -15.81
CA LEU A 141 -6.37 -14.60 -14.52
C LEU A 141 -6.89 -15.48 -13.37
N LYS A 142 -8.15 -15.91 -13.41
CA LYS A 142 -8.76 -16.87 -12.48
C LYS A 142 -7.94 -18.14 -12.37
N ARG A 143 -7.61 -18.75 -13.52
CA ARG A 143 -6.74 -19.94 -13.58
C ARG A 143 -5.35 -19.68 -13.03
N MET A 144 -4.74 -18.55 -13.37
CA MET A 144 -3.39 -18.19 -12.88
C MET A 144 -3.36 -18.00 -11.36
N LEU A 145 -4.44 -17.50 -10.77
CA LEU A 145 -4.59 -17.34 -9.33
C LEU A 145 -5.05 -18.63 -8.61
N GLY A 146 -5.29 -19.72 -9.34
CA GLY A 146 -5.74 -20.99 -8.77
C GLY A 146 -7.17 -20.98 -8.23
N ILE A 147 -7.98 -20.00 -8.65
CA ILE A 147 -9.36 -19.81 -8.15
C ILE A 147 -10.30 -20.81 -8.86
N ARG A 148 -11.11 -21.51 -8.07
CA ARG A 148 -12.04 -22.56 -8.55
C ARG A 148 -13.50 -22.15 -8.39
N LEU A 149 -13.83 -20.95 -8.82
CA LEU A 149 -15.21 -20.44 -8.89
C LEU A 149 -15.77 -20.59 -10.30
N SER A 150 -17.08 -20.46 -10.46
CA SER A 150 -17.74 -20.51 -11.77
C SER A 150 -17.31 -19.29 -12.61
N SER A 151 -17.44 -19.38 -13.92
CA SER A 151 -17.34 -18.20 -14.80
C SER A 151 -18.72 -17.90 -15.35
N HIS A 152 -18.95 -16.64 -15.70
CA HIS A 152 -20.24 -16.16 -16.18
C HIS A 152 -21.35 -16.27 -15.13
N ASN A 153 -20.95 -16.04 -13.88
CA ASN A 153 -21.84 -15.85 -12.75
C ASN A 153 -21.36 -14.57 -12.07
N ALA A 154 -22.21 -13.54 -12.10
CA ALA A 154 -21.78 -12.20 -11.71
C ALA A 154 -21.17 -12.13 -10.29
N PHE A 155 -21.66 -12.95 -9.35
CA PHE A 155 -21.11 -12.98 -8.00
C PHE A 155 -19.72 -13.64 -7.96
N ASP A 156 -19.56 -14.82 -8.55
CA ASP A 156 -18.27 -15.52 -8.63
C ASP A 156 -17.23 -14.69 -9.40
N ASP A 157 -17.66 -13.98 -10.44
CA ASP A 157 -16.81 -13.08 -11.22
C ASP A 157 -16.44 -11.82 -10.43
N CYS A 158 -17.33 -11.28 -9.57
CA CYS A 158 -16.96 -10.25 -8.59
C CYS A 158 -15.85 -10.72 -7.64
N ILE A 159 -15.96 -11.93 -7.08
CA ILE A 159 -14.92 -12.48 -6.18
C ILE A 159 -13.59 -12.66 -6.92
N THR A 160 -13.66 -13.17 -8.16
CA THR A 160 -12.47 -13.34 -9.00
C THR A 160 -11.83 -11.99 -9.34
N CYS A 161 -12.64 -10.99 -9.70
CA CYS A 161 -12.19 -9.62 -9.99
C CYS A 161 -11.54 -8.98 -8.76
N ALA A 162 -12.12 -9.16 -7.56
CA ALA A 162 -11.55 -8.71 -6.30
C ALA A 162 -10.16 -9.33 -6.06
N ALA A 163 -10.01 -10.63 -6.29
CA ALA A 163 -8.73 -11.32 -6.13
C ALA A 163 -7.66 -10.80 -7.11
N VAL A 164 -8.05 -10.51 -8.36
CA VAL A 164 -7.15 -9.86 -9.35
C VAL A 164 -6.73 -8.47 -8.87
N TYR A 165 -7.69 -7.67 -8.40
CA TYR A 165 -7.43 -6.34 -7.85
C TYR A 165 -6.45 -6.39 -6.68
N GLN A 166 -6.71 -7.24 -5.70
CA GLN A 166 -5.89 -7.41 -4.51
C GLN A 166 -4.49 -7.93 -4.85
N LYS A 167 -4.36 -8.86 -5.82
CA LYS A 167 -3.05 -9.30 -6.30
C LYS A 167 -2.26 -8.15 -6.95
N CYS A 168 -2.93 -7.31 -7.73
CA CYS A 168 -2.28 -6.13 -8.33
C CYS A 168 -1.85 -5.13 -7.24
N ALA A 169 -2.69 -4.90 -6.23
CA ALA A 169 -2.36 -4.05 -5.08
C ALA A 169 -1.17 -4.60 -4.29
N SER A 170 -1.10 -5.92 -4.06
CA SER A 170 0.03 -6.53 -3.37
C SER A 170 1.33 -6.35 -4.14
N ILE A 171 1.32 -6.52 -5.47
CA ILE A 171 2.50 -6.32 -6.32
C ILE A 171 2.93 -4.85 -6.32
N GLU A 172 1.98 -3.91 -6.37
CA GLU A 172 2.27 -2.48 -6.26
C GLU A 172 2.96 -2.16 -4.93
N GLU A 173 2.42 -2.65 -3.81
CA GLU A 173 2.98 -2.45 -2.48
C GLU A 173 4.34 -3.13 -2.33
N GLU A 174 4.53 -4.33 -2.86
CA GLU A 174 5.85 -4.99 -2.91
C GLU A 174 6.86 -4.18 -3.74
N ALA A 175 6.43 -3.62 -4.88
CA ALA A 175 7.28 -2.78 -5.72
C ALA A 175 7.67 -1.48 -5.02
N LYS A 176 6.72 -0.81 -4.34
CA LYS A 176 7.00 0.37 -3.49
C LYS A 176 7.91 0.01 -2.32
N ARG A 177 7.68 -1.12 -1.65
CA ARG A 177 8.55 -1.62 -0.57
C ARG A 177 9.95 -1.95 -1.07
N LYS A 178 10.11 -2.48 -2.29
CA LYS A 178 11.43 -2.70 -2.92
C LYS A 178 12.11 -1.39 -3.28
N LEU A 179 11.39 -0.45 -3.88
CA LEU A 179 11.88 0.90 -4.15
C LEU A 179 12.32 1.60 -2.85
N ASN A 180 11.58 1.41 -1.75
CA ASN A 180 11.91 1.92 -0.43
C ASN A 180 13.01 1.09 0.28
N LYS A 181 13.18 -0.20 -0.04
CA LYS A 181 14.28 -1.06 0.47
C LYS A 181 15.62 -0.78 -0.20
N GLU A 182 15.62 -0.18 -1.39
CA GLU A 182 16.84 0.05 -2.16
C GLU A 182 17.66 1.28 -1.70
N ALA A 183 17.15 2.15 -0.82
CA ALA A 183 18.00 3.15 -0.15
C ALA A 183 17.61 3.36 1.33
N LEU A 184 18.49 2.93 2.26
CA LEU A 184 18.67 3.76 3.46
C LEU A 184 19.29 5.03 2.90
N ASP A 185 18.45 6.03 2.63
CA ASP A 185 18.87 7.33 2.19
C ASP A 185 19.28 8.17 3.40
N GLU A 186 20.29 9.01 3.24
CA GLU A 186 20.80 9.88 4.30
C GLU A 186 19.68 10.73 4.92
N THR A 187 18.79 11.27 4.09
CA THR A 187 17.66 12.11 4.51
C THR A 187 16.64 11.30 5.30
N VAL A 188 16.28 10.11 4.79
CA VAL A 188 15.24 9.26 5.41
C VAL A 188 15.68 8.78 6.79
N VAL A 189 16.93 8.36 6.92
CA VAL A 189 17.49 7.91 8.21
C VAL A 189 17.56 9.09 9.18
N TYR A 190 17.99 10.25 8.71
CA TYR A 190 18.11 11.44 9.55
C TYR A 190 16.77 11.93 10.09
N GLU A 191 15.73 11.99 9.24
CA GLU A 191 14.39 12.37 9.67
C GLU A 191 13.78 11.34 10.64
N ALA A 192 14.01 10.05 10.44
CA ALA A 192 13.55 9.02 11.38
C ALA A 192 14.16 9.18 12.78
N VAL A 193 15.47 9.46 12.86
CA VAL A 193 16.13 9.73 14.15
C VAL A 193 15.58 11.00 14.80
N LYS A 194 15.38 12.08 14.03
CA LYS A 194 14.77 13.32 14.55
C LYS A 194 13.35 13.07 15.07
N GLU A 195 12.55 12.29 14.38
CA GLU A 195 11.19 11.95 14.82
C GLU A 195 11.19 11.19 16.15
N ILE A 196 12.11 10.23 16.32
CA ILE A 196 12.32 9.51 17.60
C ILE A 196 12.69 10.48 18.72
N LEU A 197 13.58 11.44 18.46
CA LEU A 197 13.98 12.43 19.46
C LEU A 197 12.81 13.35 19.83
N VAL A 198 12.12 13.91 18.84
CA VAL A 198 11.00 14.85 19.04
C VAL A 198 9.84 14.18 19.77
N ARG A 199 9.44 12.96 19.37
CA ARG A 199 8.33 12.24 20.05
C ARG A 199 8.63 11.93 21.52
N ASN A 200 9.92 11.80 21.86
CA ASN A 200 10.41 11.60 23.22
C ASN A 200 10.85 12.90 23.92
N LYS A 201 10.38 14.05 23.42
CA LYS A 201 10.60 15.38 24.02
C LYS A 201 12.09 15.76 24.15
N ARG A 202 12.93 15.30 23.23
CA ARG A 202 14.34 15.70 23.12
C ARG A 202 14.50 16.86 22.15
N ASP A 203 15.42 17.77 22.47
CA ASP A 203 15.73 18.92 21.62
C ASP A 203 16.62 18.51 20.44
N ILE A 204 16.25 18.93 19.24
CA ILE A 204 16.98 18.60 18.02
C ILE A 204 17.77 19.80 17.47
N GLU A 205 17.79 20.94 18.17
CA GLU A 205 18.47 22.18 17.74
C GLU A 205 19.93 21.92 17.31
N TRP A 206 20.65 21.10 18.07
CA TRP A 206 22.07 20.81 17.89
C TRP A 206 22.36 19.55 17.08
N ILE A 207 21.33 18.79 16.70
CA ILE A 207 21.49 17.52 15.97
C ILE A 207 21.71 17.79 14.48
N ARG A 208 22.77 17.22 13.90
CA ARG A 208 23.15 17.36 12.49
C ARG A 208 23.49 16.01 11.88
N CYS A 209 23.40 15.97 10.56
CA CYS A 209 23.77 14.82 9.75
C CYS A 209 25.02 15.18 8.92
N MET A 210 26.07 14.37 9.00
CA MET A 210 27.33 14.61 8.28
C MET A 210 27.87 13.33 7.66
N ASN A 211 28.42 13.44 6.46
CA ASN A 211 29.17 12.35 5.84
C ASN A 211 30.63 12.38 6.30
N VAL A 212 31.10 11.29 6.91
CA VAL A 212 32.48 11.11 7.37
C VAL A 212 33.06 9.86 6.71
N GLY A 213 33.81 10.06 5.62
CA GLY A 213 34.32 8.95 4.81
C GLY A 213 33.19 8.11 4.21
N SER A 214 33.14 6.81 4.56
CA SER A 214 32.06 5.91 4.13
C SER A 214 30.84 5.88 5.07
N TYR A 215 30.84 6.69 6.11
CA TYR A 215 29.82 6.69 7.16
C TYR A 215 28.98 7.95 7.13
N LEU A 216 27.75 7.81 7.62
CA LEU A 216 26.85 8.88 7.98
C LEU A 216 26.86 9.01 9.50
N ASP A 217 27.28 10.17 10.01
CA ASP A 217 27.21 10.49 11.44
C ASP A 217 26.00 11.39 11.68
N ILE A 218 25.08 10.94 12.53
CA ILE A 218 24.07 11.79 13.17
C ILE A 218 24.64 12.19 14.53
N LYS A 219 24.86 13.49 14.74
CA LYS A 219 25.70 13.98 15.82
C LYS A 219 25.25 15.33 16.35
N ALA A 220 25.67 15.66 17.57
CA ALA A 220 25.74 17.03 18.05
C ALA A 220 27.21 17.36 18.34
N PHE A 221 27.69 17.14 19.57
CA PHE A 221 29.11 17.25 19.87
C PHE A 221 29.87 16.00 19.39
N TYR A 222 29.48 14.85 19.94
CA TYR A 222 29.91 13.52 19.50
C TYR A 222 28.81 12.85 18.64
N PRO A 223 29.13 11.77 17.90
CA PRO A 223 28.13 10.99 17.19
C PRO A 223 27.11 10.39 18.17
N VAL A 224 25.83 10.67 17.95
CA VAL A 224 24.72 9.92 18.56
C VAL A 224 24.60 8.57 17.86
N MET A 225 24.80 8.57 16.54
CA MET A 225 24.77 7.36 15.73
C MET A 225 25.71 7.48 14.54
N ARG A 226 26.59 6.48 14.38
CA ARG A 226 27.43 6.31 13.20
C ARG A 226 26.92 5.15 12.36
N LEU A 227 26.55 5.41 11.12
CA LEU A 227 25.95 4.41 10.24
C LEU A 227 26.77 4.19 8.97
N LYS A 228 26.86 2.94 8.55
CA LYS A 228 27.17 2.60 7.15
C LYS A 228 25.88 2.29 6.43
N ILE A 229 25.47 3.15 5.52
CA ILE A 229 24.23 2.99 4.73
C ILE A 229 24.49 2.78 3.24
N LYS A 230 25.73 3.01 2.80
CA LYS A 230 26.23 2.76 1.45
C LYS A 230 26.96 1.42 1.39
N GLY A 231 26.81 0.70 0.28
CA GLY A 231 27.44 -0.61 0.04
C GLY A 231 26.58 -1.81 0.46
N ARG A 232 27.18 -3.01 0.42
CA ARG A 232 26.46 -4.30 0.56
C ARG A 232 25.97 -4.57 1.98
N LYS A 233 26.80 -4.30 2.99
CA LYS A 233 26.43 -4.42 4.41
C LYS A 233 26.11 -3.04 4.96
N LYS A 234 24.94 -2.90 5.56
CA LYS A 234 24.51 -1.68 6.25
C LYS A 234 24.42 -1.95 7.75
N TYR A 235 24.87 -1.02 8.57
CA TYR A 235 24.95 -1.22 10.02
C TYR A 235 25.14 0.09 10.78
N VAL A 236 24.79 0.09 12.07
CA VAL A 236 25.29 1.07 13.05
C VAL A 236 26.59 0.54 13.63
N LEU A 237 27.61 1.39 13.75
CA LEU A 237 28.86 1.09 14.41
C LEU A 237 28.86 1.75 15.79
N THR A 238 29.13 0.97 16.84
CA THR A 238 29.08 1.43 18.23
C THR A 238 30.27 0.92 19.05
N ASP A 239 30.68 1.68 20.07
CA ASP A 239 31.71 1.30 21.03
C ASP A 239 31.16 0.36 22.14
N ILE A 240 29.85 0.09 22.16
CA ILE A 240 29.24 -0.87 23.09
C ILE A 240 29.64 -2.31 22.69
N LEU A 241 29.92 -3.16 23.68
CA LEU A 241 30.25 -4.58 23.46
C LEU A 241 29.03 -5.37 23.00
N GLU A 242 29.25 -6.46 22.26
CA GLU A 242 28.18 -7.21 21.60
C GLU A 242 27.12 -7.74 22.58
N ASP A 243 27.54 -8.18 23.76
CA ASP A 243 26.64 -8.72 24.78
C ASP A 243 25.71 -7.63 25.33
N ASP A 244 26.24 -6.44 25.63
CA ASP A 244 25.45 -5.30 26.10
C ASP A 244 24.52 -4.76 25.01
N VAL A 245 24.96 -4.75 23.75
CA VAL A 245 24.11 -4.37 22.60
C VAL A 245 22.91 -5.30 22.47
N LYS A 246 23.08 -6.61 22.69
CA LYS A 246 21.98 -7.58 22.61
C LYS A 246 20.93 -7.36 23.70
N GLU A 247 21.31 -6.81 24.85
CA GLU A 247 20.36 -6.42 25.90
C GLU A 247 19.53 -5.19 25.49
N ILE A 248 20.17 -4.22 24.84
CA ILE A 248 19.52 -2.99 24.37
C ILE A 248 18.64 -3.25 23.13
N CYS A 249 19.08 -4.12 22.23
CA CYS A 249 18.41 -4.42 20.97
C CYS A 249 18.35 -5.92 20.66
N THR A 250 17.42 -6.62 21.30
CA THR A 250 17.25 -8.08 21.19
C THR A 250 16.81 -8.57 19.80
N SER A 251 16.31 -7.67 18.95
CA SER A 251 15.65 -8.02 17.69
C SER A 251 16.53 -7.83 16.44
N LEU A 252 17.75 -7.33 16.58
CA LEU A 252 18.67 -7.07 15.47
C LEU A 252 19.93 -7.94 15.56
N ALA A 253 20.42 -8.36 14.40
CA ALA A 253 21.66 -9.13 14.31
C ALA A 253 22.87 -8.23 14.58
N CYS A 254 23.84 -8.75 15.33
CA CYS A 254 25.08 -8.05 15.64
C CYS A 254 26.30 -8.83 15.13
N GLU A 255 27.35 -8.12 14.73
CA GLU A 255 28.66 -8.67 14.37
C GLU A 255 29.77 -7.84 15.05
N PRO A 256 30.94 -8.42 15.36
CA PRO A 256 32.09 -7.62 15.78
C PRO A 256 32.53 -6.61 14.71
N ALA A 257 33.01 -5.45 15.14
CA ALA A 257 33.64 -4.48 14.25
C ALA A 257 34.90 -5.05 13.59
N LEU A 258 35.20 -4.59 12.36
CA LEU A 258 36.47 -4.96 11.71
C LEU A 258 37.63 -4.25 12.39
N LYS A 259 38.83 -4.84 12.31
CA LYS A 259 40.08 -4.23 12.82
C LYS A 259 40.38 -2.84 12.26
N SER A 260 39.83 -2.50 11.10
CA SER A 260 40.00 -1.20 10.45
C SER A 260 38.97 -0.15 10.91
N GLU A 261 38.03 -0.52 11.76
CA GLU A 261 36.97 0.35 12.26
C GLU A 261 37.28 0.80 13.68
N VAL A 262 36.78 1.99 14.02
CA VAL A 262 36.82 2.53 15.39
C VAL A 262 35.44 2.29 15.98
N GLY A 263 35.34 1.23 16.79
CA GLY A 263 34.11 0.66 17.31
C GLY A 263 34.33 -0.77 17.80
N ASN A 264 33.40 -1.30 18.59
CA ASN A 264 33.41 -2.68 19.08
C ASN A 264 32.39 -3.56 18.33
N THR A 265 31.19 -3.04 18.07
CA THR A 265 30.07 -3.82 17.54
C THR A 265 29.40 -3.16 16.34
N ARG A 266 28.96 -3.98 15.39
CA ARG A 266 28.11 -3.61 14.26
C ARG A 266 26.69 -4.14 14.47
N ILE A 267 25.73 -3.25 14.54
CA ILE A 267 24.30 -3.60 14.57
C ILE A 267 23.79 -3.59 13.14
N MET A 268 23.44 -4.75 12.61
CA MET A 268 23.12 -4.93 11.19
C MET A 268 21.75 -4.35 10.85
N LEU A 269 21.70 -3.56 9.77
CA LEU A 269 20.50 -2.89 9.28
C LEU A 269 20.11 -3.43 7.90
N ASN A 270 18.84 -3.75 7.70
CA ASN A 270 18.31 -4.16 6.40
C ASN A 270 17.33 -3.14 5.82
N CYS A 271 16.60 -2.42 6.67
CA CYS A 271 15.64 -1.39 6.27
C CYS A 271 15.48 -0.30 7.33
N LEU A 272 14.67 0.73 7.03
CA LEU A 272 14.36 1.81 7.98
C LEU A 272 13.72 1.30 9.27
N GLU A 273 12.90 0.26 9.20
CA GLU A 273 12.28 -0.35 10.39
C GLU A 273 13.34 -0.82 11.42
N ASP A 274 14.50 -1.27 10.95
CA ASP A 274 15.58 -1.66 11.85
C ASP A 274 16.20 -0.43 12.56
N VAL A 275 16.18 0.74 11.94
CA VAL A 275 16.56 2.00 12.61
C VAL A 275 15.53 2.38 13.67
N LEU A 276 14.24 2.21 13.40
CA LEU A 276 13.17 2.52 14.36
C LEU A 276 13.23 1.63 15.61
N LYS A 277 13.65 0.36 15.46
CA LYS A 277 13.89 -0.56 16.59
C LYS A 277 15.05 -0.15 17.49
N LEU A 278 15.91 0.78 17.05
CA LEU A 278 17.02 1.32 17.84
C LEU A 278 16.61 2.52 18.69
N GLU A 279 15.32 2.78 18.89
CA GLU A 279 14.84 3.92 19.70
C GLU A 279 15.52 4.04 21.06
N SER A 280 15.52 2.99 21.89
CA SER A 280 16.13 3.04 23.22
C SER A 280 17.62 3.37 23.16
N TYR A 281 18.34 2.74 22.22
CA TYR A 281 19.75 3.02 21.97
C TYR A 281 19.98 4.48 21.56
N ILE A 282 19.17 5.00 20.63
CA ILE A 282 19.28 6.38 20.12
C ILE A 282 19.06 7.37 21.27
N LEU A 283 18.07 7.14 22.13
CA LEU A 283 17.77 8.02 23.26
C LEU A 283 18.90 8.03 24.29
N GLU A 284 19.45 6.87 24.63
CA GLU A 284 20.56 6.75 25.58
C GLU A 284 21.84 7.44 25.06
N GLN A 285 22.19 7.20 23.79
CA GLN A 285 23.32 7.86 23.16
C GLN A 285 23.11 9.38 23.04
N TYR A 286 21.89 9.81 22.72
CA TYR A 286 21.56 11.22 22.66
C TYR A 286 21.77 11.89 24.02
N ASP A 287 21.25 11.31 25.10
CA ASP A 287 21.36 11.88 26.45
C ASP A 287 22.81 12.01 26.90
N PHE A 288 23.63 10.99 26.61
CA PHE A 288 25.08 11.03 26.84
C PHE A 288 25.77 12.17 26.06
N VAL A 289 25.48 12.29 24.76
CA VAL A 289 26.08 13.32 23.90
C VAL A 289 25.66 14.73 24.32
N LEU A 290 24.42 14.92 24.75
CA LEU A 290 23.91 16.22 25.18
C LEU A 290 24.50 16.63 26.53
N GLN A 291 24.73 15.69 27.45
CA GLN A 291 25.45 15.98 28.69
C GLN A 291 26.89 16.45 28.38
N ALA A 292 27.60 15.76 27.50
CA ALA A 292 28.94 16.16 27.09
C ALA A 292 28.98 17.53 26.39
N LEU A 293 27.96 17.83 25.56
CA LEU A 293 27.79 19.14 24.95
C LEU A 293 27.58 20.23 26.02
N HIS A 294 26.76 19.95 27.04
CA HIS A 294 26.51 20.88 28.13
C HIS A 294 27.78 21.17 28.94
N ASP A 295 28.52 20.13 29.31
CA ASP A 295 29.77 20.27 30.08
C ASP A 295 30.80 21.10 29.30
N TYR A 296 30.92 20.87 27.99
CA TYR A 296 31.79 21.65 27.12
C TYR A 296 31.41 23.14 27.12
N LYS A 297 30.12 23.46 27.00
CA LYS A 297 29.62 24.84 27.02
C LYS A 297 29.92 25.58 28.33
N GLN A 298 29.97 24.86 29.45
CA GLN A 298 30.33 25.46 30.75
C GLN A 298 31.83 25.71 30.89
N SER A 299 32.67 24.90 30.25
CA SER A 299 34.14 24.97 30.38
C SER A 299 34.82 25.93 29.39
N GLU A 300 34.18 26.28 28.28
CA GLU A 300 34.81 26.98 27.16
C GLU A 300 34.20 28.35 26.87
N MET A 301 35.06 29.36 26.78
CA MET A 301 34.65 30.69 26.34
C MET A 301 34.28 30.65 24.84
N ASN A 302 33.16 31.29 24.49
CA ASN A 302 32.57 31.30 23.14
C ASN A 302 32.23 29.89 22.60
N ALA A 303 31.90 28.94 23.49
CA ALA A 303 31.57 27.56 23.10
C ALA A 303 30.47 27.48 22.03
N ASP A 304 29.42 28.31 22.13
CA ASP A 304 28.31 28.31 21.18
C ASP A 304 28.74 28.70 19.76
N GLU A 305 29.63 29.68 19.60
CA GLU A 305 30.17 30.07 18.29
C GLU A 305 31.04 28.96 17.70
N LYS A 306 31.95 28.41 18.52
CA LYS A 306 32.82 27.29 18.11
C LYS A 306 31.99 26.06 17.71
N LEU A 307 30.90 25.77 18.43
CA LEU A 307 30.01 24.65 18.15
C LEU A 307 29.20 24.88 16.88
N LYS A 308 28.69 26.09 16.66
CA LYS A 308 27.97 26.43 15.42
C LYS A 308 28.89 26.29 14.20
N GLU A 309 30.13 26.75 14.29
CA GLU A 309 31.14 26.57 13.25
C GLU A 309 31.44 25.08 13.01
N TYR A 310 31.70 24.32 14.09
CA TYR A 310 31.98 22.89 14.03
C TYR A 310 30.84 22.07 13.39
N LEU A 311 29.59 22.43 13.69
CA LEU A 311 28.39 21.78 13.18
C LEU A 311 27.87 22.37 11.86
N ASN A 312 28.58 23.35 11.31
CA ASN A 312 28.18 24.10 10.12
C ASN A 312 26.75 24.67 10.21
N ILE A 313 26.39 25.17 11.38
CA ILE A 313 25.12 25.86 11.65
C ILE A 313 25.30 27.31 11.20
N MET A 314 24.59 27.73 10.16
CA MET A 314 24.61 29.13 9.75
C MET A 314 24.21 30.03 10.92
N VAL A 315 25.05 31.02 11.22
CA VAL A 315 24.82 32.06 12.23
C VAL A 315 23.76 33.03 11.73
#